data_AF-A0A8S8YNX9-F1
#
_entry.id   AF-A0A8S8YNX9-F1
#
_cell.length_a   1.000
_cell.length_b   1.000
_cell.length_c   1.000
_cell.angle_alpha   90.00
_cell.angle_beta   90.00
_cell.angle_gamma   90.00
#
_symmetry.space_group_name_H-M   'P 1'
#
loop_
_entity.id
_entity.type
_entity.pdbx_description
1 polymer ?
#
loop_
_entity_poly.entity_id
_entity_poly.type
_entity_poly.pdbx_seq_one_letter_code
_entity_poly.pdbx_strand_id
1 'polypeptide(L)' 'MVYDATDKILGRLASQVAKEMISARKSGRQQRVIIINAEDAIFSGPRPKGAKRLQGKIQSQPRQKRGHSSQGCLTR' A
#
# COMPACT_ATOMS: atom_id res chain seq x y z
N MET A 1 1.22 -13.81 5.92
CA MET A 1 2.04 -13.35 7.06
C MET A 1 1.24 -12.36 7.88
N VAL A 2 1.29 -12.42 9.20
CA VAL A 2 0.48 -11.60 10.10
C VAL A 2 1.40 -10.65 10.86
N TYR A 3 1.03 -9.37 10.95
CA TYR A 3 1.76 -8.35 11.71
C TYR A 3 0.84 -7.75 12.76
N ASP A 4 1.30 -7.78 14.01
CA ASP A 4 0.69 -7.02 15.10
C ASP A 4 1.12 -5.55 15.01
N ALA A 5 0.17 -4.62 15.05
CA ALA A 5 0.42 -3.18 14.98
C ALA A 5 0.45 -2.47 16.34
N THR A 6 0.21 -3.17 17.45
CA THR A 6 0.25 -2.63 18.82
C THR A 6 1.58 -1.92 19.09
N ASP A 7 1.53 -0.68 19.57
CA ASP A 7 2.69 0.18 19.88
C ASP A 7 3.63 0.44 18.69
N LYS A 8 3.24 0.08 17.47
CA LYS A 8 4.06 0.31 16.27
C LYS A 8 3.61 1.56 15.55
N ILE A 9 4.60 2.25 14.97
CA ILE A 9 4.32 3.38 14.10
C ILE A 9 3.75 2.87 12.78
N LEU A 10 2.46 3.11 12.55
CA LEU A 10 1.72 2.57 11.40
C LEU A 10 2.40 2.90 10.06
N GLY A 11 2.89 4.14 9.90
CA GLY A 11 3.58 4.58 8.69
C GLY A 11 4.88 3.82 8.43
N ARG A 12 5.62 3.46 9.48
CA ARG A 12 6.86 2.67 9.35
C ARG A 12 6.55 1.22 9.01
N LEU A 13 5.58 0.63 9.72
CA LEU A 13 5.10 -0.74 9.48
C LEU A 13 4.62 -0.91 8.03
N ALA A 14 3.80 0.03 7.54
CA ALA A 14 3.31 0.01 6.17
C ALA A 14 4.44 0.04 5.13
N SER A 15 5.47 0.86 5.34
CA SER A 15 6.63 0.94 4.44
C SER A 15 7.43 -0.36 4.40
N GLN A 16 7.66 -0.99 5.55
CA GLN A 16 8.33 -2.28 5.66
C GLN A 16 7.55 -3.38 4.95
N VAL A 17 6.26 -3.52 5.28
CA VAL A 17 5.35 -4.51 4.66
C VAL A 17 5.28 -4.31 3.14
N ALA A 18 5.18 -3.07 2.67
CA ALA A 18 5.15 -2.76 1.25
C ALA A 18 6.44 -3.21 0.54
N LYS A 19 7.61 -2.94 1.13
CA LYS A 19 8.90 -3.37 0.57
C LYS A 19 8.96 -4.89 0.42
N GLU A 20 8.53 -5.63 1.43
CA GLU A 20 8.50 -7.09 1.40
C GLU A 20 7.53 -7.63 0.35
N MET A 21 6.33 -7.05 0.25
CA MET A 21 5.35 -7.43 -0.76
C MET A 21 5.84 -7.16 -2.18
N ILE A 22 6.53 -6.04 -2.43
CA ILE A 22 7.11 -5.71 -3.74
C ILE A 22 8.22 -6.72 -4.08
N SER A 23 9.12 -7.01 -3.14
CA SER A 23 10.20 -7.98 -3.34
C SER A 23 9.65 -9.38 -3.63
N ALA A 24 8.63 -9.82 -2.88
CA ALA A 24 7.96 -11.09 -3.12
C ALA A 24 7.31 -11.14 -4.52
N ARG A 25 6.63 -10.06 -4.92
CA ARG A 25 6.04 -9.96 -6.28
C ARG A 25 7.09 -10.07 -7.37
N LYS A 26 8.27 -9.45 -7.20
CA LYS A 26 9.39 -9.56 -8.16
C LYS A 26 9.88 -11.00 -8.32
N SER A 27 9.83 -11.79 -7.25
CA SER A 27 10.17 -13.22 -7.28
C SER A 27 9.04 -14.12 -7.83
N GLY A 28 7.96 -13.55 -8.35
CA GLY A 28 6.81 -14.29 -8.87
C GLY A 28 5.84 -14.81 -7.80
N ARG A 29 6.04 -14.45 -6.52
CA ARG A 29 5.19 -14.89 -5.41
C ARG A 29 4.22 -13.79 -5.00
N GLN A 30 2.94 -14.11 -4.94
CA GLN A 30 1.93 -13.21 -4.38
C GLN A 30 1.85 -13.38 -2.86
N GLN A 31 2.64 -12.59 -2.14
CA GLN A 31 2.60 -12.55 -0.67
C GLN A 31 1.34 -11.82 -0.18
N ARG A 32 0.55 -12.48 0.67
CA ARG A 32 -0.59 -11.87 1.37
C ARG A 32 -0.20 -11.52 2.81
N VAL A 33 -0.57 -10.31 3.23
CA VAL A 33 -0.24 -9.77 4.54
C VAL A 33 -1.52 -9.32 5.26
N ILE A 34 -1.63 -9.68 6.53
CA ILE A 34 -2.73 -9.28 7.41
C ILE A 34 -2.11 -8.47 8.55
N ILE A 35 -2.73 -7.33 8.88
CA ILE A 35 -2.34 -6.50 10.01
C ILE A 35 -3.46 -6.58 11.05
N ILE A 36 -3.10 -6.88 12.30
CA ILE A 36 -4.01 -7.00 13.44
C ILE A 36 -3.73 -5.90 14.46
N ASN A 37 -4.70 -5.61 15.34
CA ASN A 37 -4.62 -4.58 16.39
C ASN A 37 -4.23 -3.21 15.82
N ALA A 38 -4.86 -2.83 14.71
CA ALA A 38 -4.56 -1.56 14.04
C ALA A 38 -5.09 -0.36 14.84
N GLU A 39 -6.02 -0.58 15.76
CA GLU A 39 -6.56 0.40 16.71
C GLU A 39 -5.51 0.90 17.71
N ASP A 40 -4.58 0.03 18.11
CA ASP A 40 -3.52 0.34 19.08
C ASP A 40 -2.22 0.84 18.41
N ALA A 41 -2.28 1.09 17.10
CA ALA A 41 -1.14 1.57 16.34
C ALA A 41 -0.89 3.07 16.58
N ILE A 42 0.38 3.43 16.73
CA ILE A 42 0.79 4.81 16.99
C ILE A 42 0.90 5.59 15.67
N PHE A 43 0.15 6.69 15.55
CA PHE A 43 0.31 7.64 14.44
C PHE A 43 1.07 8.88 14.92
N SER A 44 2.28 9.08 14.40
CA SER A 44 3.08 10.26 14.71
C SER A 44 2.51 11.51 14.04
N GLY A 45 2.19 12.54 14.83
CA GLY A 45 1.72 13.85 14.36
C GLY A 45 0.46 14.32 15.08
N PRO A 46 0.06 15.59 14.88
CA PRO A 46 -1.21 16.08 15.41
C PRO A 46 -2.34 15.20 14.88
N ARG A 47 -3.19 14.71 15.78
CA ARG A 47 -4.39 13.94 15.43
C ARG A 47 -5.07 14.64 14.26
N PRO A 48 -5.17 14.02 13.07
CA PRO A 48 -5.77 14.69 11.93
C PRO A 48 -7.19 15.06 12.37
N LYS A 49 -7.51 16.37 12.41
CA LYS A 49 -8.84 16.93 12.76
C LYS A 49 -9.96 16.50 11.78
N GLY A 50 -9.79 15.40 11.04
CA GLY A 50 -10.73 14.95 10.04
C GLY A 50 -10.52 13.49 9.69
N ALA A 51 -11.43 12.65 10.19
CA ALA A 51 -11.83 11.41 9.52
C ALA A 51 -12.14 11.65 8.01
N LYS A 52 -12.45 12.89 7.61
CA LYS A 52 -12.65 13.30 6.21
C LYS A 52 -11.45 13.08 5.28
N ARG A 53 -10.19 13.16 5.75
CA ARG A 53 -9.02 13.08 4.84
C ARG A 53 -8.62 11.64 4.51
N LEU A 54 -8.88 10.69 5.41
CA LEU A 54 -8.61 9.27 5.16
C LEU A 54 -9.62 8.67 4.16
N GLN A 55 -10.90 9.05 4.28
CA GLN A 55 -12.00 8.55 3.44
C GLN A 55 -11.85 8.92 1.95
N GLY A 56 -11.40 10.15 1.65
CA GLY A 56 -11.24 10.61 0.26
C GLY A 56 -10.18 9.86 -0.55
N LYS A 57 -9.27 9.13 0.12
CA LYS A 57 -8.23 8.33 -0.53
C LYS A 57 -8.63 6.88 -0.76
N ILE A 58 -9.50 6.33 0.11
CA ILE A 58 -10.03 4.97 -0.05
C ILE A 58 -11.02 4.91 -1.23
N GLN A 59 -11.77 5.98 -1.49
CA GLN A 59 -12.70 6.06 -2.63
C GLN A 59 -12.03 6.38 -3.98
N SER A 60 -10.76 6.76 -4.02
CA SER A 60 -10.13 7.30 -5.23
C SER A 60 -9.08 6.41 -5.88
N GLN A 61 -9.31 5.10 -6.05
CA GLN A 61 -8.67 4.30 -7.13
C GLN A 61 -9.64 3.19 -7.61
N PRO A 62 -9.83 3.01 -8.93
CA PRO A 62 -8.74 2.81 -9.88
C PRO A 62 -8.79 3.77 -11.08
N ARG A 63 -7.79 4.64 -11.24
CA ARG A 63 -7.45 5.10 -12.60
C ARG A 63 -6.39 4.16 -13.14
N GLN A 64 -6.85 3.16 -13.91
CA GLN A 64 -6.00 2.44 -14.87
C GLN A 64 -5.29 3.48 -15.74
N LYS A 65 -4.00 3.74 -15.50
CA LYS A 65 -3.17 4.43 -16.50
C LYS A 65 -2.68 3.37 -17.48
N ARG A 66 -3.47 3.25 -18.55
CA ARG A 66 -3.12 2.94 -19.95
C ARG A 66 -1.79 2.19 -20.12
N GLY A 67 -1.90 0.92 -20.52
CA GLY A 67 -0.78 0.19 -21.07
C GLY A 67 -0.16 0.99 -22.21
N HIS A 68 1.16 1.19 -22.14
CA HIS A 68 1.94 1.45 -23.34
C HIS A 68 1.91 0.17 -24.16
N SER A 69 0.94 0.09 -25.06
CA SER A 69 0.97 -0.82 -26.18
C SER A 69 2.19 -0.41 -27.01
N SER A 70 3.25 -1.18 -26.89
CA SER A 70 4.34 -1.23 -27.86
C SER A 70 3.74 -1.67 -29.19
N GLN A 71 3.19 -0.71 -29.94
CA GLN A 71 3.00 -0.89 -31.37
C GLN A 71 4.41 -0.87 -31.97
N GLY A 72 4.87 -2.06 -32.36
CA GLY A 72 5.98 -2.18 -33.28
C GLY A 72 5.65 -1.38 -34.52
N CYS A 73 6.46 -0.35 -34.79
CA CYS A 73 6.53 0.22 -36.12
C CYS A 73 7.22 -0.80 -37.01
N LEU A 74 6.41 -1.68 -37.60
CA LEU A 74 6.78 -2.46 -38.77
C LEU A 74 6.50 -1.59 -39.99
N THR A 75 7.51 -0.92 -40.53
CA THR A 75 7.46 -0.38 -41.90
C THR A 75 8.84 -0.45 -42.54
N ARG A 76 8.92 -1.43 -43.47
CA ARG A 76 9.77 -1.57 -44.66
C ARG A 76 11.28 -1.42 -44.55
#